data_AF-A0AAU2WQQ5-F1
#
_entry.id   AF-A0AAU2WQQ5-F1
#
_cell.length_a   1.000
_cell.length_b   1.000
_cell.length_c   1.000
_cell.angle_alpha   90.00
_cell.angle_beta   90.00
_cell.angle_gamma   90.00
#
_symmetry.space_group_name_H-M   'P 1'
#
loop_
_entity.id
_entity.type
_entity.pdbx_description
1 polymer ?
#
loop_
_entity_poly.entity_id
_entity_poly.type
_entity_poly.pdbx_seq_one_letter_code
_entity_poly.pdbx_strand_id
1 'polypeptide(L)'
;MDRVRLAPQWRGFGIGAFAAAEAVRRLAGGCCAVACEPAPSDHAFEDGDDAAFTAAQAKIAAVWESVGFERFRDGVHLLDPALRHMNDRRTAWQQHFGR
;
A
#
# COMPACT_ATOMS: atom_id res chain seq x y z
N MET A 1 -3.37 6.86 -10.87
CA MET A 1 -2.22 7.28 -10.05
C MET A 1 -1.17 6.20 -10.19
N ASP A 2 0.02 6.53 -10.68
CA ASP A 2 1.09 5.58 -10.99
C ASP A 2 2.22 5.60 -9.94
N ARG A 3 2.41 6.72 -9.22
CA ARG A 3 3.42 6.84 -8.16
C ARG A 3 3.03 7.82 -7.05
N VAL A 4 3.49 7.53 -5.83
CA VAL A 4 3.51 8.45 -4.69
C VAL A 4 4.97 8.68 -4.30
N ARG A 5 5.39 9.94 -4.17
CA ARG A 5 6.72 10.31 -3.68
C ARG A 5 6.57 11.12 -2.40
N LEU A 6 7.20 10.64 -1.33
CA LEU A 6 7.26 11.34 -0.05
C LEU A 6 8.65 11.94 0.12
N ALA A 7 8.70 13.25 0.39
CA ALA A 7 9.94 13.90 0.77
C ALA A 7 10.48 13.25 2.06
N PRO A 8 11.81 13.17 2.25
CA PRO A 8 12.42 12.40 3.34
C PRO A 8 11.84 12.70 4.73
N GLN A 9 11.58 13.97 5.02
CA GLN A 9 11.01 14.44 6.30
C GLN A 9 9.58 13.96 6.58
N TRP A 10 8.88 13.41 5.58
CA TRP A 10 7.51 12.89 5.69
C TRP A 10 7.43 11.35 5.61
N ARG A 11 8.57 10.66 5.53
CA ARG A 11 8.62 9.19 5.52
C ARG A 11 8.48 8.62 6.93
N GLY A 12 8.06 7.36 7.03
CA GLY A 12 7.90 6.67 8.32
C GLY A 12 6.61 7.00 9.08
N PHE A 13 5.87 8.03 8.66
CA PHE A 13 4.60 8.41 9.31
C PHE A 13 3.39 7.59 8.81
N GLY A 14 3.51 6.77 7.77
CA GLY A 14 2.38 6.02 7.20
C GLY A 14 1.59 6.77 6.11
N ILE A 15 2.05 7.96 5.68
CA ILE A 15 1.39 8.78 4.65
C ILE A 15 1.24 8.03 3.31
N GLY A 16 2.19 7.16 2.97
CA GLY A 16 2.12 6.34 1.76
C GLY A 16 0.95 5.35 1.81
N ALA A 17 0.68 4.76 2.97
CA ALA A 17 -0.45 3.87 3.19
C ALA A 17 -1.79 4.62 3.02
N PHE A 18 -1.88 5.80 3.62
CA PHE A 18 -3.06 6.66 3.49
C PHE A 18 -3.30 7.11 2.05
N ALA A 19 -2.25 7.54 1.34
CA ALA A 19 -2.34 7.93 -0.06
C ALA A 19 -2.79 6.77 -0.96
N ALA A 20 -2.29 5.57 -0.72
CA ALA A 20 -2.73 4.36 -1.40
C ALA A 20 -4.21 4.05 -1.13
N ALA A 21 -4.64 4.12 0.13
CA ALA A 21 -6.05 3.91 0.52
C ALA A 21 -6.99 4.92 -0.16
N GLU A 22 -6.63 6.20 -0.19
CA GLU A 22 -7.44 7.23 -0.86
C GLU A 22 -7.46 7.08 -2.39
N ALA A 23 -6.35 6.66 -2.99
CA ALA A 23 -6.31 6.38 -4.43
C ALA A 23 -7.24 5.22 -4.79
N VAL A 24 -7.17 4.11 -4.05
CA VAL A 24 -8.07 2.97 -4.20
C VAL A 24 -9.52 3.41 -4.04
N ARG A 25 -9.87 4.14 -2.97
CA ARG A 25 -11.24 4.62 -2.73
C ARG A 25 -11.80 5.44 -3.89
N ARG A 26 -10.97 6.30 -4.50
CA ARG A 26 -11.38 7.16 -5.62
C ARG A 26 -11.51 6.40 -6.93
N LEU A 27 -10.73 5.35 -7.12
CA LEU A 27 -10.65 4.62 -8.39
C LEU A 27 -11.51 3.35 -8.41
N ALA A 28 -11.86 2.78 -7.27
CA ALA A 28 -12.55 1.50 -7.17
C ALA A 28 -14.05 1.55 -7.49
N GLY A 29 -14.61 2.70 -7.87
CA GLY A 29 -16.01 2.81 -8.26
C GLY A 29 -16.35 1.91 -9.44
N GLY A 30 -17.24 0.93 -9.23
CA GLY A 30 -17.62 -0.06 -10.25
C GLY A 30 -16.65 -1.23 -10.43
N CYS A 31 -15.56 -1.30 -9.66
CA CYS A 31 -14.62 -2.42 -9.68
C CYS A 31 -15.11 -3.55 -8.76
N CYS A 32 -14.94 -4.80 -9.20
CA CYS A 32 -15.16 -6.00 -8.36
C CYS A 32 -13.90 -6.44 -7.59
N ALA A 33 -12.72 -5.94 -7.99
CA ALA A 33 -11.45 -6.20 -7.33
C ALA A 33 -10.43 -5.11 -7.68
N VAL A 34 -9.45 -4.92 -6.80
CA VAL A 34 -8.22 -4.16 -7.04
C VAL A 34 -7.04 -5.09 -6.78
N ALA A 35 -6.10 -5.17 -7.74
CA ALA A 35 -4.89 -5.96 -7.61
C ALA A 35 -3.66 -5.05 -7.57
N CYS A 36 -2.67 -5.41 -6.76
CA CYS A 36 -1.36 -4.76 -6.80
C CYS A 36 -0.23 -5.78 -6.57
N GLU A 37 0.93 -5.51 -7.16
CA GLU A 37 2.18 -6.16 -6.84
C GLU A 37 3.05 -5.16 -6.06
N PRO A 38 3.22 -5.35 -4.74
CA PRO A 38 4.03 -4.47 -3.93
C PRO A 38 5.50 -4.54 -4.36
N ALA A 39 6.04 -3.44 -4.90
CA ALA A 39 7.44 -3.36 -5.26
C ALA A 39 8.08 -2.08 -4.70
N PRO A 40 9.30 -2.15 -4.15
CA PRO A 40 10.04 -0.95 -3.79
C PRO A 40 10.42 -0.14 -5.03
N SER A 41 10.13 1.16 -5.01
CA SER A 41 10.39 2.07 -6.14
C SER A 41 11.42 3.17 -5.83
N ASP A 42 11.85 3.26 -4.57
CA ASP A 42 12.69 4.36 -4.05
C ASP A 42 14.17 3.96 -3.87
N HIS A 43 14.57 2.71 -4.12
CA HIS A 43 15.96 2.26 -4.04
C HIS A 43 16.41 1.67 -5.37
N ALA A 44 17.55 2.16 -5.87
CA ALA A 44 18.35 1.38 -6.79
C ALA A 44 18.99 0.28 -5.94
N PHE A 45 18.43 -0.92 -6.00
CA PHE A 45 19.08 -2.09 -5.43
C PHE A 45 20.23 -2.43 -6.37
N GLU A 46 21.43 -2.57 -5.82
CA GLU A 46 22.57 -3.05 -6.59
C GLU A 46 22.37 -4.53 -6.93
N ASP A 47 22.94 -4.98 -8.05
CA ASP A 47 22.89 -6.40 -8.43
C ASP A 47 23.49 -7.26 -7.30
N GLY A 48 22.69 -8.17 -6.75
CA GLY A 48 23.07 -9.05 -5.65
C GLY A 48 22.50 -8.68 -4.27
N ASP A 49 21.75 -7.57 -4.13
CA ASP A 49 21.10 -7.18 -2.87
C ASP A 49 19.68 -7.78 -2.71
N ASP A 50 19.56 -9.09 -2.95
CA ASP A 50 18.28 -9.81 -2.90
C ASP A 50 17.64 -9.74 -1.50
N ALA A 51 18.47 -9.70 -0.46
CA ALA A 51 18.01 -9.64 0.92
C ALA A 51 17.40 -8.27 1.27
N ALA A 52 18.03 -7.15 0.90
CA ALA A 52 17.43 -5.84 1.15
C ALA A 52 16.22 -5.59 0.24
N PHE A 53 16.24 -6.08 -1.00
CA PHE A 53 15.07 -6.04 -1.88
C PHE A 53 13.89 -6.77 -1.24
N THR A 54 14.11 -8.01 -0.77
CA THR A 54 13.08 -8.81 -0.10
C THR A 54 12.56 -8.12 1.16
N ALA A 55 13.45 -7.54 1.99
CA ALA A 55 13.04 -6.82 3.19
C ALA A 55 12.24 -5.55 2.87
N ALA A 56 12.60 -4.82 1.81
CA ALA A 56 11.86 -3.65 1.35
C ALA A 56 10.50 -4.04 0.76
N GLN A 57 10.45 -5.12 -0.02
CA GLN A 57 9.22 -5.68 -0.57
C GLN A 57 8.26 -6.10 0.55
N ALA A 58 8.75 -6.78 1.59
CA ALA A 58 7.97 -7.16 2.75
C ALA A 58 7.38 -5.95 3.50
N LYS A 59 8.15 -4.86 3.65
CA LYS A 59 7.65 -3.62 4.27
C LYS A 59 6.52 -2.99 3.47
N ILE A 60 6.61 -2.99 2.14
CA ILE A 60 5.57 -2.42 1.28
C ILE A 60 4.34 -3.33 1.26
N ALA A 61 4.54 -4.65 1.23
CA ALA A 61 3.44 -5.62 1.36
C ALA A 61 2.66 -5.39 2.68
N ALA A 62 3.36 -5.24 3.80
CA ALA A 62 2.72 -4.95 5.10
C ALA A 62 1.92 -3.63 5.08
N VAL A 63 2.36 -2.62 4.31
CA VAL A 63 1.60 -1.39 4.11
C VAL A 63 0.29 -1.66 3.35
N TRP A 64 0.31 -2.42 2.26
CA TRP A 64 -0.91 -2.78 1.53
C TRP A 64 -1.88 -3.61 2.36
N GLU A 65 -1.35 -4.58 3.11
CA GLU A 65 -2.13 -5.36 4.07
C GLU A 65 -2.76 -4.46 5.14
N SER A 66 -2.06 -3.42 5.61
CA SER A 66 -2.60 -2.44 6.56
C SER A 66 -3.81 -1.64 6.03
N VAL A 67 -3.96 -1.57 4.70
CA VAL A 67 -5.05 -0.86 4.00
C VAL A 67 -6.21 -1.80 3.65
N GLY A 68 -6.05 -3.11 3.85
CA GLY A 68 -7.10 -4.10 3.65
C GLY A 68 -6.88 -5.04 2.46
N PHE A 69 -5.72 -4.95 1.79
CA PHE A 69 -5.34 -5.95 0.81
C PHE A 69 -4.99 -7.27 1.50
N GLU A 70 -5.23 -8.36 0.79
CA GLU A 70 -4.90 -9.72 1.20
C GLU A 70 -3.95 -10.34 0.19
N ARG A 71 -3.02 -11.17 0.67
CA ARG A 71 -2.12 -11.94 -0.20
C ARG A 71 -2.93 -12.94 -1.01
N PHE A 72 -2.68 -12.99 -2.32
CA PHE A 72 -3.33 -13.93 -3.22
C PHE A 72 -2.36 -14.99 -3.75
N ARG A 73 -1.58 -14.65 -4.78
CA ARG A 73 -0.66 -15.57 -5.44
C ARG A 73 0.45 -14.80 -6.17
N ASP A 74 1.64 -15.40 -6.26
CA ASP A 74 2.76 -14.90 -7.08
C ASP A 74 3.12 -13.43 -6.79
N GLY A 75 3.12 -13.04 -5.51
CA GLY A 75 3.41 -11.66 -5.08
C GLY A 75 2.24 -10.67 -5.21
N VAL A 76 1.14 -11.08 -5.85
CA VAL A 76 -0.05 -10.26 -6.02
C VAL A 76 -0.88 -10.21 -4.74
N HIS A 77 -1.35 -9.02 -4.41
CA HIS A 77 -2.31 -8.76 -3.34
C HIS A 77 -3.61 -8.27 -3.95
N LEU A 78 -4.73 -8.73 -3.40
CA LEU A 78 -6.08 -8.38 -3.84
C LEU A 78 -6.82 -7.61 -2.75
N LEU A 79 -7.67 -6.70 -3.19
CA LEU A 79 -8.64 -6.03 -2.35
C LEU A 79 -10.00 -6.14 -3.03
N ASP A 80 -11.00 -6.61 -2.30
CA ASP A 80 -12.41 -6.50 -2.69
C ASP A 80 -12.95 -5.15 -2.19
N PRO A 81 -13.27 -4.19 -3.09
CA PRO A 81 -13.76 -2.88 -2.71
C PRO A 81 -15.18 -2.89 -2.14
N ALA A 82 -15.95 -3.96 -2.35
CA ALA A 82 -17.31 -4.11 -1.84
C ALA A 82 -17.33 -4.53 -0.36
N LEU A 83 -16.21 -5.01 0.18
CA LEU A 83 -16.11 -5.39 1.59
C LEU A 83 -15.96 -4.16 2.49
N ARG A 84 -16.71 -4.16 3.60
CA ARG A 84 -16.76 -3.06 4.58
C ARG A 84 -15.42 -2.79 5.29
N HIS A 85 -14.55 -3.79 5.38
CA HIS A 85 -13.27 -3.71 6.11
C HIS A 85 -12.35 -2.60 5.58
N MET A 86 -12.41 -2.28 4.28
CA MET A 86 -11.63 -1.19 3.68
C MET A 86 -11.99 0.18 4.29
N ASN A 87 -13.27 0.46 4.49
CA ASN A 87 -13.74 1.74 5.04
C ASN A 87 -13.33 1.90 6.52
N ASP A 88 -13.30 0.80 7.28
CA ASP A 88 -12.89 0.79 8.68
C ASP A 88 -11.38 1.09 8.83
N ARG A 89 -10.53 0.49 8.00
CA ARG A 89 -9.08 0.71 8.02
C ARG A 89 -8.69 2.11 7.55
N ARG A 90 -9.41 2.66 6.57
CA ARG A 90 -9.25 4.08 6.17
C ARG A 90 -9.57 5.02 7.32
N THR A 91 -10.67 4.78 8.03
CA THR A 91 -11.09 5.59 9.17
C THR A 91 -10.04 5.54 10.29
N ALA A 92 -9.43 4.38 10.53
CA ALA A 92 -8.34 4.24 11.48
C ALA A 92 -7.11 5.10 11.12
N TRP A 93 -6.71 5.13 9.83
CA TRP A 93 -5.63 6.01 9.37
C TRP A 93 -6.01 7.49 9.47
N GLN A 94 -7.25 7.87 9.15
CA GLN A 94 -7.73 9.25 9.33
C GLN A 94 -7.68 9.69 10.79
N GLN A 95 -8.05 8.81 11.73
CA GLN A 95 -7.94 9.09 13.16
C GLN A 95 -6.49 9.18 13.64
N HIS A 96 -5.59 8.36 13.08
CA HIS A 96 -4.16 8.41 13.39
C HIS A 96 -3.53 9.75 13.02
N PHE A 97 -3.92 10.34 11.88
CA PHE A 97 -3.37 11.62 11.40
C PHE A 97 -4.20 12.85 11.77
N GLY A 98 -5.44 12.69 12.25
CA GLY A 98 -6.39 13.77 12.50
C GLY A 98 -6.29 14.41 13.90
N ARG A 99 -5.15 14.30 14.59
CA ARG A 99 -4.86 15.00 15.85
C ARG A 99 -3.96 16.21 15.61
#